data_AF-A0A2T8IBX7-F1
#
_entry.id   AF-A0A2T8IBX7-F1
#
_cell.length_a   1.000
_cell.length_b   1.000
_cell.length_c   1.000
_cell.angle_alpha   90.00
_cell.angle_beta   90.00
_cell.angle_gamma   90.00
#
_symmetry.space_group_name_H-M   'P 1'
#
loop_
_entity.id
_entity.type
_entity.pdbx_description
1 polymer ?
#
loop_
_entity_poly.entity_id
_entity_poly.type
_entity_poly.pdbx_seq_one_letter_code
_entity_poly.pdbx_strand_id
1 'polypeptide(L)'
;MSAPLSPPPQGQGAGEGGGGGGLPVPVPAAVVGDDKVLAAAQHIVKSLATSKNAADDMIRILSGFDHRLSSITSDLFPSPGPAAASDSDPEASADREAPDAAAASLAAFDAAEQLIHLWDTTPEALVFEAPEDDAGHYLAAVDVAVDHLASSSPAVSGRAGVAVQLAMARLEDELRHLMLRHAVPLDASGLFCSLRRLSLGSMDDLDTSSEFDPATPHSQDGGGPDTARSASIAGNNPFDDQVFDLVRQEAVDELRAIADRMVRAGYASELAQVYCAIRRDLLDECLNVLGVERLSIDEVQRVEWKHLNDKMKKWVHGVKTVVRSLLTGERRLCDQVLAASDELRDECFVESTKGCIMQIRNFGDAVAVCTRSPEKLSRILDMYEALAEVIPELKELFFGSYGDDVIHDLEGVLERLGDAVKGTLLEFGKVLQQESSRRPMMAVVLEM
;
A
#
# COMPACT_ATOMS: atom_id res chain seq x y z
N MET A 1 51.81 -11.43 -19.34
CA MET A 1 52.44 -11.38 -20.67
C MET A 1 51.44 -10.78 -21.62
N SER A 2 51.65 -9.50 -21.90
CA SER A 2 50.80 -8.65 -22.72
C SER A 2 51.04 -8.92 -24.21
N ALA A 3 49.98 -8.90 -25.02
CA ALA A 3 50.06 -8.85 -26.48
C ALA A 3 49.37 -7.57 -26.99
N PRO A 4 49.84 -6.97 -28.10
CA PRO A 4 49.79 -5.52 -28.29
C PRO A 4 48.86 -5.04 -29.42
N LEU A 5 48.65 -3.71 -29.40
CA LEU A 5 47.92 -2.86 -30.33
C LEU A 5 48.35 -3.00 -31.80
N SER A 6 47.39 -2.80 -32.70
CA SER A 6 47.60 -2.50 -34.13
C SER A 6 47.49 -0.98 -34.42
N PRO A 7 48.25 -0.43 -35.39
CA PRO A 7 48.35 1.00 -35.66
C PRO A 7 47.40 1.51 -36.77
N PRO A 8 47.28 2.85 -36.98
CA PRO A 8 46.35 3.46 -37.93
C PRO A 8 47.03 3.81 -39.28
N PRO A 9 46.27 4.25 -40.30
CA PRO A 9 46.84 4.98 -41.43
C PRO A 9 46.53 6.49 -41.36
N GLN A 10 47.61 7.28 -41.44
CA GLN A 10 47.68 8.62 -42.04
C GLN A 10 47.51 8.46 -43.57
N GLY A 11 47.12 9.42 -44.41
CA GLY A 11 46.96 10.87 -44.35
C GLY A 11 46.86 11.40 -45.81
N GLN A 12 46.99 12.74 -45.97
CA GLN A 12 47.13 13.53 -47.22
C GLN A 12 45.82 13.88 -47.95
N GLY A 13 45.60 15.10 -48.44
CA GLY A 13 46.38 16.35 -48.57
C GLY A 13 45.50 17.34 -49.36
N ALA A 14 45.37 18.60 -48.95
CA ALA A 14 46.18 19.76 -49.36
C ALA A 14 45.71 20.45 -50.67
N GLY A 15 45.59 21.79 -50.60
CA GLY A 15 45.35 22.74 -51.69
C GLY A 15 44.83 24.06 -51.11
N GLU A 16 45.68 24.94 -50.54
CA GLU A 16 46.53 25.99 -51.14
C GLU A 16 45.80 27.19 -51.78
N GLY A 17 46.28 28.39 -51.39
CA GLY A 17 46.06 29.70 -52.01
C GLY A 17 45.08 30.60 -51.25
N GLY A 18 45.42 31.77 -50.70
CA GLY A 18 46.61 32.61 -50.80
C GLY A 18 46.17 34.08 -50.69
N GLY A 19 46.69 34.79 -49.68
CA GLY A 19 47.00 36.23 -49.74
C GLY A 19 45.88 37.28 -49.55
N GLY A 20 46.07 38.15 -48.55
CA GLY A 20 45.93 39.60 -48.79
C GLY A 20 44.92 40.39 -47.95
N GLY A 21 45.33 40.77 -46.73
CA GLY A 21 45.18 42.11 -46.13
C GLY A 21 43.85 42.89 -46.26
N GLY A 22 43.20 43.11 -45.11
CA GLY A 22 42.25 44.19 -44.91
C GLY A 22 41.36 43.96 -43.68
N LEU A 23 41.68 44.62 -42.56
CA LEU A 23 40.77 44.75 -41.42
C LEU A 23 39.43 45.34 -41.89
N PRO A 24 38.31 44.81 -41.37
CA PRO A 24 37.42 45.71 -40.66
C PRO A 24 37.04 45.17 -39.28
N VAL A 25 36.87 46.14 -38.38
CA VAL A 25 36.37 46.07 -37.02
C VAL A 25 35.08 45.21 -36.92
N PRO A 26 34.91 44.36 -35.89
CA PRO A 26 33.64 43.68 -35.65
C PRO A 26 32.61 44.66 -35.07
N VAL A 27 31.51 44.87 -35.80
CA VAL A 27 30.29 45.54 -35.31
C VAL A 27 29.50 44.52 -34.47
N PRO A 28 28.93 44.91 -33.32
CA PRO A 28 28.21 43.98 -32.45
C PRO A 28 26.89 43.53 -33.10
N ALA A 29 26.64 42.23 -33.06
CA ALA A 29 25.36 41.63 -33.46
C ALA A 29 24.28 42.07 -32.47
N ALA A 30 23.42 43.00 -32.91
CA ALA A 30 22.24 43.43 -32.19
C ALA A 30 20.98 42.93 -32.93
N VAL A 31 20.10 42.27 -32.16
CA VAL A 31 18.65 42.08 -32.38
C VAL A 31 18.23 41.28 -33.61
N VAL A 32 18.28 39.94 -33.53
CA VAL A 32 17.54 39.02 -34.44
C VAL A 32 16.71 37.97 -33.67
N GLY A 33 16.76 37.97 -32.34
CA GLY A 33 15.99 37.05 -31.50
C GLY A 33 14.52 37.45 -31.33
N ASP A 34 14.27 38.74 -31.13
CA ASP A 34 12.98 39.21 -30.61
C ASP A 34 11.84 39.11 -31.63
N ASP A 35 12.11 39.37 -32.91
CA ASP A 35 11.08 39.33 -33.96
C ASP A 35 10.54 37.90 -34.20
N LYS A 36 11.38 36.88 -34.00
CA LYS A 36 10.96 35.47 -34.14
C LYS A 36 10.11 35.02 -32.95
N VAL A 37 10.45 35.50 -31.75
CA VAL A 37 9.70 35.22 -30.53
C VAL A 37 8.33 35.92 -30.59
N LEU A 38 8.30 37.16 -31.07
CA LEU A 38 7.05 37.92 -31.22
C LEU A 38 6.12 37.29 -32.27
N ALA A 39 6.67 36.81 -33.40
CA ALA A 39 5.91 36.10 -34.42
C ALA A 39 5.33 34.76 -33.91
N ALA A 40 6.10 34.02 -33.11
CA ALA A 40 5.64 32.78 -32.48
C ALA A 40 4.52 33.05 -31.45
N ALA A 41 4.66 34.09 -30.63
CA ALA A 41 3.64 34.50 -29.66
C ALA A 41 2.32 34.87 -30.36
N GLN A 42 2.38 35.63 -31.45
CA GLN A 42 1.19 35.99 -32.23
C GLN A 42 0.49 34.77 -32.85
N HIS A 43 1.25 33.75 -33.29
CA HIS A 43 0.69 32.52 -33.83
C HIS A 43 -0.02 31.67 -32.75
N ILE A 44 0.53 31.62 -31.55
CA ILE A 44 -0.06 30.93 -30.40
C ILE A 44 -1.37 31.62 -29.98
N VAL A 45 -1.37 32.94 -29.86
CA VAL A 45 -2.58 33.73 -29.53
C VAL A 45 -3.69 33.51 -30.57
N LYS A 46 -3.34 33.47 -31.86
CA LYS A 46 -4.31 33.23 -32.93
C LYS A 46 -4.87 31.80 -32.93
N SER A 47 -4.07 30.83 -32.48
CA SER A 47 -4.47 29.43 -32.33
C SER A 47 -5.31 29.18 -31.06
N LEU A 48 -5.18 30.04 -30.05
CA LEU A 48 -5.99 29.99 -28.83
C LEU A 48 -7.36 30.64 -29.03
N ALA A 49 -7.46 31.69 -29.84
CA ALA A 49 -8.72 32.37 -30.15
C ALA A 49 -9.73 31.49 -30.92
N THR A 50 -9.29 30.38 -31.53
CA THR A 50 -10.17 29.43 -32.23
C THR A 50 -10.74 28.33 -31.33
N SER A 51 -10.25 28.20 -30.09
CA SER A 51 -10.69 27.19 -29.13
C SER A 51 -11.52 27.84 -28.01
N LYS A 52 -12.75 27.36 -27.84
CA LYS A 52 -13.79 27.98 -26.99
C LYS A 52 -13.40 28.07 -25.50
N ASN A 53 -12.49 27.22 -25.03
CA ASN A 53 -12.08 27.15 -23.61
C ASN A 53 -10.54 27.13 -23.40
N ALA A 54 -9.72 27.09 -24.46
CA ALA A 54 -8.27 26.94 -24.29
C ALA A 54 -7.56 28.19 -23.72
N ALA A 55 -8.17 29.37 -23.88
CA ALA A 55 -7.65 30.58 -23.25
C ALA A 55 -7.77 30.53 -21.72
N ASP A 56 -8.92 30.07 -21.20
CA ASP A 56 -9.14 29.92 -19.76
C ASP A 56 -8.28 28.81 -19.15
N ASP A 57 -8.12 27.68 -19.84
CA ASP A 57 -7.22 26.61 -19.40
C ASP A 57 -5.76 27.07 -19.36
N MET A 58 -5.32 27.86 -20.34
CA MET A 58 -3.96 28.39 -20.36
C MET A 58 -3.72 29.45 -19.28
N ILE A 59 -4.71 30.32 -18.99
CA ILE A 59 -4.65 31.25 -17.87
C ILE A 59 -4.56 30.47 -16.55
N ARG A 60 -5.36 29.42 -16.37
CA ARG A 60 -5.31 28.57 -15.17
C ARG A 60 -3.95 27.88 -14.99
N ILE A 61 -3.35 27.41 -16.08
CA ILE A 61 -2.02 26.78 -16.05
C ILE A 61 -0.95 27.82 -15.74
N LEU A 62 -0.97 28.99 -16.38
CA LEU A 62 0.01 30.05 -16.17
C LEU A 62 -0.09 30.68 -14.78
N SER A 63 -1.29 30.83 -14.22
CA SER A 63 -1.50 31.24 -12.83
C SER A 63 -0.88 30.27 -11.82
N GLY A 64 -0.81 28.98 -12.14
CA GLY A 64 -0.11 27.99 -11.31
C GLY A 64 1.42 28.11 -11.35
N PHE A 65 1.98 28.71 -12.40
CA PHE A 65 3.43 28.93 -12.52
C PHE A 65 3.89 30.26 -11.91
N ASP A 66 3.01 31.23 -11.70
CA ASP A 66 3.36 32.56 -11.17
C ASP A 66 3.96 32.50 -9.75
N HIS A 67 3.44 31.60 -8.91
CA HIS A 67 3.97 31.32 -7.59
C HIS A 67 5.37 30.65 -7.62
N ARG A 68 5.65 29.84 -8.65
CA ARG A 68 6.94 29.15 -8.83
C ARG A 68 7.98 30.03 -9.52
N LEU A 69 7.56 30.90 -10.43
CA LEU A 69 8.41 31.88 -11.07
C LEU A 69 8.85 32.94 -10.08
N SER A 70 7.95 33.45 -9.21
CA SER A 70 8.32 34.39 -8.14
C SER A 70 9.46 33.86 -7.25
N SER A 71 9.45 32.57 -6.89
CA SER A 71 10.52 31.95 -6.10
C SER A 71 11.84 31.83 -6.87
N ILE A 72 11.79 31.60 -8.18
CA ILE A 72 13.00 31.50 -9.03
C ILE A 72 13.59 32.88 -9.33
N THR A 73 12.76 33.91 -9.50
CA THR A 73 13.24 35.30 -9.68
C THR A 73 13.90 35.88 -8.44
N SER A 74 13.49 35.48 -7.22
CA SER A 74 14.19 35.92 -5.99
C SER A 74 15.59 35.32 -5.86
N ASP A 75 15.81 34.13 -6.43
CA ASP A 75 17.11 33.44 -6.40
C ASP A 75 18.08 33.92 -7.50
N LEU A 76 17.56 34.35 -8.65
CA LEU A 76 18.39 34.79 -9.79
C LEU A 76 18.76 36.29 -9.75
N PHE A 77 17.98 37.12 -9.07
CA PHE A 77 18.26 38.55 -8.90
C PHE A 77 18.08 38.98 -7.44
N PRO A 78 19.12 38.83 -6.59
CA PRO A 78 19.10 39.40 -5.25
C PRO A 78 18.99 40.91 -5.35
N SER A 79 17.94 41.49 -4.78
CA SER A 79 17.82 42.94 -4.66
C SER A 79 18.98 43.49 -3.82
N PRO A 80 19.64 44.59 -4.23
CA PRO A 80 20.81 45.08 -3.51
C PRO A 80 20.39 45.64 -2.14
N GLY A 81 20.76 44.93 -1.09
CA GLY A 81 20.70 45.44 0.29
C GLY A 81 21.65 46.62 0.48
N PRO A 82 21.35 47.54 1.41
CA PRO A 82 22.07 48.79 1.56
C PRO A 82 23.46 48.54 2.13
N ALA A 83 24.48 49.01 1.42
CA ALA A 83 25.85 49.05 1.91
C ALA A 83 25.97 50.07 3.05
N ALA A 84 26.62 49.65 4.12
CA ALA A 84 27.05 50.48 5.22
C ALA A 84 28.02 51.58 4.75
N ALA A 85 27.80 52.80 5.23
CA ALA A 85 28.82 53.83 5.37
C ALA A 85 28.67 54.46 6.76
N SER A 86 29.81 54.62 7.41
CA SER A 86 30.06 54.91 8.81
C SER A 86 29.86 56.38 9.21
N ASP A 87 29.83 56.55 10.55
CA ASP A 87 30.11 57.75 11.35
C ASP A 87 28.99 58.77 11.59
N SER A 88 28.27 58.60 12.70
CA SER A 88 28.26 59.60 13.81
C SER A 88 27.47 59.10 15.02
N ASP A 89 28.19 58.94 16.13
CA ASP A 89 27.83 58.95 17.55
C ASP A 89 26.67 58.11 18.15
N PRO A 90 26.84 57.64 19.41
CA PRO A 90 26.03 56.57 19.98
C PRO A 90 25.08 57.10 21.04
N GLU A 91 23.76 57.01 20.89
CA GLU A 91 22.82 56.81 22.01
C GLU A 91 21.47 56.29 21.51
N ALA A 92 21.03 55.19 22.14
CA ALA A 92 19.63 54.78 22.35
C ALA A 92 18.71 54.58 21.12
N SER A 93 18.61 53.33 20.63
CA SER A 93 17.33 52.60 20.47
C SER A 93 17.49 51.34 19.61
N ALA A 94 18.03 50.27 20.20
CA ALA A 94 17.97 48.92 19.63
C ALA A 94 17.43 48.00 20.72
N ASP A 95 16.10 47.93 20.91
CA ASP A 95 15.46 47.01 21.87
C ASP A 95 13.91 46.92 21.74
N ARG A 96 13.28 47.12 20.57
CA ARG A 96 11.80 47.22 20.50
C ARG A 96 11.01 46.34 19.54
N GLU A 97 11.61 45.49 18.71
CA GLU A 97 10.82 44.58 17.82
C GLU A 97 10.94 43.08 18.12
N ALA A 98 11.88 42.64 18.97
CA ALA A 98 12.01 41.25 19.40
C ALA A 98 11.08 40.77 20.56
N PRO A 99 10.61 41.60 21.51
CA PRO A 99 9.86 41.10 22.66
C PRO A 99 8.41 40.68 22.32
N ASP A 100 7.80 41.27 21.29
CA ASP A 100 6.40 41.00 20.94
C ASP A 100 6.21 39.61 20.31
N ALA A 101 7.16 39.14 19.49
CA ALA A 101 7.07 37.82 18.85
C ALA A 101 7.25 36.66 19.85
N ALA A 102 8.18 36.80 20.81
CA ALA A 102 8.38 35.81 21.86
C ALA A 102 7.19 35.77 22.84
N ALA A 103 6.62 36.93 23.17
CA ALA A 103 5.42 37.02 23.99
C ALA A 103 4.19 36.43 23.29
N ALA A 104 4.04 36.68 21.98
CA ALA A 104 2.97 36.10 21.17
C ALA A 104 3.11 34.56 21.06
N SER A 105 4.33 34.05 20.88
CA SER A 105 4.60 32.61 20.84
C SER A 105 4.26 31.93 22.18
N LEU A 106 4.62 32.55 23.30
CA LEU A 106 4.28 32.03 24.62
C LEU A 106 2.77 32.07 24.88
N ALA A 107 2.08 33.14 24.48
CA ALA A 107 0.63 33.24 24.60
C ALA A 107 -0.11 32.21 23.74
N ALA A 108 0.38 31.92 22.54
CA ALA A 108 -0.13 30.86 21.68
C ALA A 108 0.07 29.48 22.32
N PHE A 109 1.24 29.23 22.93
CA PHE A 109 1.49 28.01 23.69
C PHE A 109 0.56 27.89 24.91
N ASP A 110 0.37 28.97 25.68
CA ASP A 110 -0.53 28.97 26.83
C ASP A 110 -1.99 28.63 26.43
N ALA A 111 -2.45 29.12 25.28
CA ALA A 111 -3.77 28.78 24.75
C ALA A 111 -3.85 27.32 24.27
N ALA A 112 -2.81 26.84 23.58
CA ALA A 112 -2.73 25.46 23.13
C ALA A 112 -2.72 24.47 24.31
N GLU A 113 -1.95 24.76 25.35
CA GLU A 113 -1.88 23.92 26.54
C GLU A 113 -3.23 23.85 27.27
N GLN A 114 -3.93 24.98 27.42
CA GLN A 114 -5.28 25.00 28.00
C GLN A 114 -6.27 24.15 27.22
N LEU A 115 -6.19 24.21 25.88
CA LEU A 115 -7.03 23.39 25.01
C LEU A 115 -6.72 21.90 25.18
N ILE A 116 -5.43 21.52 25.20
CA ILE A 116 -5.03 20.12 25.39
C ILE A 116 -5.51 19.60 26.75
N HIS A 117 -5.34 20.38 27.83
CA HIS A 117 -5.85 20.01 29.15
C HIS A 117 -7.38 19.91 29.21
N LEU A 118 -8.10 20.77 28.49
CA LEU A 118 -9.54 20.70 28.42
C LEU A 118 -9.99 19.34 27.87
N TRP A 119 -9.39 18.90 26.77
CA TRP A 119 -9.72 17.60 26.17
C TRP A 119 -9.30 16.42 27.04
N ASP A 120 -8.19 16.54 27.76
CA ASP A 120 -7.77 15.52 28.73
C ASP A 120 -8.74 15.38 29.91
N THR A 121 -9.34 16.47 30.38
CA THR A 121 -10.39 16.39 31.42
C THR A 121 -11.69 15.72 30.95
N THR A 122 -11.85 15.54 29.63
CA THR A 122 -13.00 14.89 29.00
C THR A 122 -12.55 13.66 28.19
N PRO A 123 -12.12 12.56 28.85
CA PRO A 123 -11.62 11.36 28.16
C PRO A 123 -12.72 10.59 27.41
N GLU A 124 -14.00 10.78 27.78
CA GLU A 124 -15.14 10.11 27.14
C GLU A 124 -15.62 10.79 25.86
N ALA A 125 -15.32 12.08 25.69
CA ALA A 125 -15.59 12.78 24.43
C ALA A 125 -14.56 12.32 23.39
N LEU A 126 -14.89 12.36 22.11
CA LEU A 126 -13.93 12.09 21.02
C LEU A 126 -13.74 13.37 20.20
N VAL A 127 -12.50 13.80 20.04
CA VAL A 127 -12.11 15.06 19.35
C VAL A 127 -12.61 15.04 17.90
N PHE A 128 -12.51 13.88 17.25
CA PHE A 128 -12.90 13.68 15.86
C PHE A 128 -14.39 13.34 15.69
N GLU A 129 -15.14 13.22 16.79
CA GLU A 129 -16.61 13.11 16.76
C GLU A 129 -17.32 14.43 17.12
N ALA A 130 -16.58 15.36 17.69
CA ALA A 130 -17.03 16.72 17.93
C ALA A 130 -17.24 17.47 16.58
N PRO A 131 -17.87 18.66 16.59
CA PRO A 131 -18.02 19.46 15.37
C PRO A 131 -16.70 19.59 14.58
N GLU A 132 -16.74 19.59 13.24
CA GLU A 132 -15.55 19.53 12.36
C GLU A 132 -14.47 20.56 12.72
N ASP A 133 -14.86 21.71 13.27
CA ASP A 133 -13.93 22.74 13.74
C ASP A 133 -13.04 22.25 14.89
N ASP A 134 -13.55 21.45 15.83
CA ASP A 134 -12.85 21.09 17.07
C ASP A 134 -11.61 20.20 16.82
N ALA A 135 -11.69 19.27 15.86
CA ALA A 135 -10.56 18.42 15.48
C ALA A 135 -9.41 19.25 14.87
N GLY A 136 -9.74 20.19 13.98
CA GLY A 136 -8.76 21.10 13.39
C GLY A 136 -8.07 21.99 14.43
N HIS A 137 -8.84 22.57 15.36
CA HIS A 137 -8.31 23.40 16.44
C HIS A 137 -7.42 22.59 17.39
N TYR A 138 -7.83 21.36 17.72
CA TYR A 138 -7.02 20.46 18.56
C TYR A 138 -5.69 20.13 17.88
N LEU A 139 -5.70 19.71 16.62
CA LEU A 139 -4.50 19.37 15.88
C LEU A 139 -3.55 20.58 15.73
N ALA A 140 -4.08 21.78 15.54
CA ALA A 140 -3.29 23.01 15.53
C ALA A 140 -2.66 23.33 16.91
N ALA A 141 -3.39 23.10 18.00
CA ALA A 141 -2.85 23.23 19.35
C ALA A 141 -1.70 22.23 19.61
N VAL A 142 -1.84 20.99 19.11
CA VAL A 142 -0.76 20.00 19.17
C VAL A 142 0.47 20.47 18.40
N ASP A 143 0.30 21.03 17.19
CA ASP A 143 1.43 21.55 16.41
C ASP A 143 2.17 22.66 17.17
N VAL A 144 1.44 23.61 17.77
CA VAL A 144 2.04 24.67 18.60
C VAL A 144 2.81 24.09 19.79
N ALA A 145 2.27 23.08 20.47
CA ALA A 145 2.95 22.44 21.61
C ALA A 145 4.24 21.72 21.18
N VAL A 146 4.20 21.00 20.05
CA VAL A 146 5.38 20.29 19.49
C VAL A 146 6.45 21.29 19.04
N ASP A 147 6.07 22.35 18.33
CA ASP A 147 7.00 23.40 17.88
C ASP A 147 7.63 24.14 19.06
N HIS A 148 6.84 24.41 20.10
CA HIS A 148 7.36 25.02 21.33
C HIS A 148 8.34 24.08 22.05
N LEU A 149 8.06 22.77 22.12
CA LEU A 149 8.98 21.79 22.69
C LEU A 149 10.30 21.71 21.91
N ALA A 150 10.27 21.80 20.58
CA ALA A 150 11.45 21.76 19.72
C ALA A 150 12.31 23.04 19.81
N SER A 151 11.70 24.20 20.10
CA SER A 151 12.36 25.51 20.11
C SER A 151 12.74 26.04 21.51
N SER A 152 12.25 25.42 22.58
CA SER A 152 12.35 25.98 23.94
C SER A 152 13.67 25.72 24.69
N SER A 153 14.01 26.67 25.57
CA SER A 153 15.04 26.57 26.61
C SER A 153 14.64 25.57 27.73
N PRO A 154 15.59 24.87 28.40
CA PRO A 154 15.31 23.73 29.30
C PRO A 154 14.30 23.94 30.44
N ALA A 155 14.01 25.19 30.84
CA ALA A 155 13.04 25.47 31.89
C ALA A 155 11.57 25.46 31.40
N VAL A 156 11.31 25.88 30.16
CA VAL A 156 9.96 25.88 29.54
C VAL A 156 9.67 24.54 28.86
N SER A 157 10.73 23.80 28.53
CA SER A 157 10.68 22.44 27.98
C SER A 157 9.87 21.46 28.84
N GLY A 158 9.85 21.61 30.17
CA GLY A 158 9.08 20.72 31.05
C GLY A 158 7.56 20.84 30.85
N ARG A 159 7.05 22.06 30.72
CA ARG A 159 5.61 22.32 30.53
C ARG A 159 5.14 21.89 29.13
N ALA A 160 5.91 22.25 28.11
CA ALA A 160 5.67 21.77 26.74
C ALA A 160 5.75 20.24 26.63
N GLY A 161 6.69 19.61 27.35
CA GLY A 161 6.82 18.17 27.39
C GLY A 161 5.58 17.46 27.97
N VAL A 162 5.03 17.98 29.07
CA VAL A 162 3.77 17.46 29.66
C VAL A 162 2.60 17.65 28.70
N ALA A 163 2.47 18.83 28.08
CA ALA A 163 1.42 19.11 27.12
C ALA A 163 1.49 18.17 25.90
N VAL A 164 2.69 17.93 25.36
CA VAL A 164 2.91 17.00 24.26
C VAL A 164 2.60 15.57 24.68
N GLN A 165 3.05 15.11 25.86
CA GLN A 165 2.71 13.77 26.36
C GLN A 165 1.20 13.55 26.45
N LEU A 166 0.48 14.54 26.97
CA LEU A 166 -0.98 14.50 27.09
C LEU A 166 -1.65 14.45 25.72
N ALA A 167 -1.18 15.29 24.81
CA ALA A 167 -1.67 15.31 23.44
C ALA A 167 -1.44 13.98 22.72
N MET A 168 -0.26 13.37 22.87
CA MET A 168 0.08 12.10 22.23
C MET A 168 -0.75 10.94 22.78
N ALA A 169 -0.90 10.84 24.11
CA ALA A 169 -1.78 9.84 24.72
C ALA A 169 -3.22 9.95 24.19
N ARG A 170 -3.70 11.19 24.02
CA ARG A 170 -5.03 11.41 23.44
C ARG A 170 -5.10 11.04 21.96
N LEU A 171 -4.09 11.41 21.18
CA LEU A 171 -4.01 11.04 19.76
C LEU A 171 -3.93 9.53 19.55
N GLU A 172 -3.27 8.78 20.42
CA GLU A 172 -3.27 7.31 20.42
C GLU A 172 -4.69 6.74 20.59
N ASP A 173 -5.47 7.31 21.52
CA ASP A 173 -6.85 6.89 21.74
C ASP A 173 -7.74 7.28 20.56
N GLU A 174 -7.65 8.49 20.03
CA GLU A 174 -8.43 8.91 18.84
C GLU A 174 -8.08 8.06 17.62
N LEU A 175 -6.79 7.74 17.40
CA LEU A 175 -6.35 6.82 16.35
C LEU A 175 -7.04 5.47 16.50
N ARG A 176 -7.09 4.93 17.72
CA ARG A 176 -7.75 3.66 18.01
C ARG A 176 -9.24 3.70 17.68
N HIS A 177 -9.94 4.74 18.11
CA HIS A 177 -11.37 4.89 17.86
C HIS A 177 -11.67 5.05 16.37
N LEU A 178 -10.92 5.89 15.65
CA LEU A 178 -11.09 6.09 14.21
C LEU A 178 -10.86 4.80 13.42
N MET A 179 -9.79 4.06 13.73
CA MET A 179 -9.49 2.80 13.05
C MET A 179 -10.59 1.74 13.26
N LEU A 180 -11.12 1.61 14.49
CA LEU A 180 -12.18 0.64 14.80
C LEU A 180 -13.53 1.05 14.22
N ARG A 181 -13.88 2.34 14.30
CA ARG A 181 -15.17 2.87 13.80
C ARG A 181 -15.27 2.80 12.28
N HIS A 182 -14.16 3.09 11.59
CA HIS A 182 -14.11 3.10 10.13
C HIS A 182 -13.60 1.78 9.53
N ALA A 183 -13.36 0.76 10.36
CA ALA A 183 -13.17 -0.60 9.88
C ALA A 183 -14.42 -1.06 9.13
N VAL A 184 -14.25 -1.51 7.89
CA VAL A 184 -15.36 -2.01 7.08
C VAL A 184 -15.82 -3.34 7.68
N PRO A 185 -17.08 -3.48 8.16
CA PRO A 185 -17.56 -4.72 8.76
C PRO A 185 -17.55 -5.84 7.73
N LEU A 186 -16.99 -6.97 8.11
CA LEU A 186 -16.82 -8.11 7.23
C LEU A 186 -17.90 -9.14 7.50
N ASP A 187 -18.95 -9.15 6.68
CA ASP A 187 -19.85 -10.29 6.67
C ASP A 187 -19.27 -11.39 5.77
N ALA A 188 -19.32 -12.63 6.24
CA ALA A 188 -18.89 -13.79 5.44
C ALA A 188 -19.65 -13.88 4.11
N SER A 189 -20.85 -13.30 4.00
CA SER A 189 -21.60 -13.31 2.74
C SER A 189 -21.15 -12.21 1.78
N GLY A 190 -20.89 -11.00 2.24
CA GLY A 190 -20.46 -9.86 1.41
C GLY A 190 -18.97 -9.87 1.07
N LEU A 191 -18.09 -10.40 1.91
CA LEU A 191 -16.72 -10.76 1.51
C LEU A 191 -16.76 -11.81 0.41
N PHE A 192 -17.44 -12.94 0.62
CA PHE A 192 -17.54 -13.97 -0.40
C PHE A 192 -18.27 -13.49 -1.66
N CYS A 193 -19.27 -12.60 -1.58
CA CYS A 193 -19.95 -12.08 -2.77
C CYS A 193 -19.15 -10.99 -3.51
N SER A 194 -18.42 -10.14 -2.78
CA SER A 194 -17.55 -9.14 -3.39
C SER A 194 -16.33 -9.81 -4.01
N LEU A 195 -15.73 -10.79 -3.32
CA LEU A 195 -14.59 -11.57 -3.81
C LEU A 195 -14.97 -12.62 -4.87
N ARG A 196 -16.16 -13.25 -4.80
CA ARG A 196 -16.67 -14.10 -5.90
C ARG A 196 -16.84 -13.31 -7.17
N ARG A 197 -17.22 -12.02 -7.11
CA ARG A 197 -17.25 -11.15 -8.30
C ARG A 197 -15.85 -10.90 -8.87
N LEU A 198 -14.83 -10.79 -8.03
CA LEU A 198 -13.42 -10.68 -8.47
C LEU A 198 -12.88 -12.00 -9.01
N SER A 199 -13.37 -13.13 -8.51
CA SER A 199 -12.89 -14.48 -8.88
C SER A 199 -13.74 -15.19 -9.95
N LEU A 200 -14.73 -14.54 -10.56
CA LEU A 200 -15.70 -15.15 -11.51
C LEU A 200 -15.14 -15.37 -12.92
N GLY A 201 -13.91 -15.86 -13.03
CA GLY A 201 -13.39 -16.49 -14.23
C GLY A 201 -13.38 -18.02 -14.19
N SER A 202 -13.56 -18.65 -13.02
CA SER A 202 -13.29 -20.09 -12.84
C SER A 202 -14.11 -20.77 -11.74
N MET A 203 -15.44 -20.61 -11.73
CA MET A 203 -16.29 -21.36 -10.80
C MET A 203 -17.64 -21.72 -11.44
N ASP A 204 -17.62 -22.62 -12.42
CA ASP A 204 -18.65 -23.66 -12.53
C ASP A 204 -18.22 -24.81 -11.61
N ASP A 205 -19.16 -25.54 -10.99
CA ASP A 205 -18.95 -26.68 -10.06
C ASP A 205 -18.94 -26.41 -8.54
N LEU A 206 -19.78 -25.50 -8.04
CA LEU A 206 -20.36 -25.70 -6.71
C LEU A 206 -21.82 -26.15 -6.84
N ASP A 207 -21.98 -27.47 -6.91
CA ASP A 207 -23.23 -28.18 -6.76
C ASP A 207 -23.83 -27.85 -5.38
N THR A 208 -24.96 -27.12 -5.42
CA THR A 208 -25.80 -26.79 -4.27
C THR A 208 -26.40 -28.06 -3.68
N SER A 209 -25.75 -28.65 -2.68
CA SER A 209 -26.37 -29.63 -1.79
C SER A 209 -26.76 -28.98 -0.46
N SER A 210 -27.84 -28.21 -0.49
CA SER A 210 -28.66 -28.00 0.70
C SER A 210 -29.87 -28.92 0.58
N GLU A 211 -29.93 -29.93 1.43
CA GLU A 211 -31.15 -30.72 1.68
C GLU A 211 -32.30 -29.76 2.02
N PHE A 212 -33.33 -29.72 1.18
CA PHE A 212 -34.65 -29.22 1.58
C PHE A 212 -35.72 -30.17 1.00
N ASP A 213 -36.53 -30.68 1.92
CA ASP A 213 -37.50 -31.77 1.78
C ASP A 213 -38.64 -31.44 0.77
N PRO A 214 -39.13 -32.40 -0.04
CA PRO A 214 -40.09 -32.13 -1.10
C PRO A 214 -41.53 -32.32 -0.62
N ALA A 215 -42.30 -31.24 -0.63
CA ALA A 215 -43.77 -31.31 -0.65
C ALA A 215 -44.32 -30.31 -1.67
N THR A 216 -44.59 -30.80 -2.88
CA THR A 216 -45.44 -30.17 -3.91
C THR A 216 -46.92 -30.27 -3.49
N PRO A 217 -47.88 -29.44 -3.98
CA PRO A 217 -48.25 -29.44 -5.41
C PRO A 217 -48.79 -28.13 -6.08
N HIS A 218 -48.62 -28.09 -7.41
CA HIS A 218 -49.39 -27.41 -8.48
C HIS A 218 -49.51 -25.86 -8.53
N SER A 219 -49.21 -25.19 -9.66
CA SER A 219 -49.87 -25.27 -11.00
C SER A 219 -48.95 -24.70 -12.11
N GLN A 220 -48.74 -25.37 -13.26
CA GLN A 220 -49.25 -25.05 -14.64
C GLN A 220 -49.17 -23.57 -15.07
N ASP A 221 -48.73 -23.12 -16.26
CA ASP A 221 -48.28 -23.68 -17.54
C ASP A 221 -47.78 -22.49 -18.42
N GLY A 222 -46.98 -22.73 -19.48
CA GLY A 222 -46.78 -21.78 -20.61
C GLY A 222 -45.34 -21.50 -21.05
N GLY A 223 -44.89 -22.15 -22.15
CA GLY A 223 -43.50 -22.18 -22.63
C GLY A 223 -43.09 -21.28 -23.82
N GLY A 224 -41.83 -21.47 -24.27
CA GLY A 224 -41.25 -20.94 -25.53
C GLY A 224 -39.72 -20.75 -25.47
N PRO A 225 -38.94 -20.98 -26.56
CA PRO A 225 -37.62 -21.63 -26.50
C PRO A 225 -36.39 -20.73 -26.73
N ASP A 226 -35.24 -21.24 -26.28
CA ASP A 226 -33.85 -21.08 -26.74
C ASP A 226 -33.49 -19.86 -27.63
N THR A 227 -32.66 -18.98 -27.09
CA THR A 227 -31.56 -18.40 -27.88
C THR A 227 -30.35 -18.16 -26.97
N ALA A 228 -29.46 -19.14 -26.96
CA ALA A 228 -28.07 -18.93 -26.59
C ALA A 228 -27.48 -17.82 -27.45
N ARG A 229 -27.14 -16.69 -26.83
CA ARG A 229 -26.10 -15.80 -27.34
C ARG A 229 -24.91 -15.90 -26.41
N SER A 230 -24.10 -16.89 -26.71
CA SER A 230 -22.66 -16.86 -26.50
C SER A 230 -22.13 -15.54 -27.05
N ALA A 231 -21.62 -14.69 -26.16
CA ALA A 231 -20.78 -13.55 -26.49
C ALA A 231 -19.50 -13.71 -25.68
N SER A 232 -18.61 -14.56 -26.18
CA SER A 232 -17.23 -14.61 -25.75
C SER A 232 -16.42 -13.60 -26.57
N ILE A 233 -15.64 -12.79 -25.84
CA ILE A 233 -14.38 -12.14 -26.23
C ILE A 233 -14.50 -10.76 -26.89
N ALA A 234 -14.42 -9.73 -26.03
CA ALA A 234 -13.45 -8.66 -26.18
C ALA A 234 -12.82 -8.44 -24.80
N GLY A 235 -11.54 -8.79 -24.67
CA GLY A 235 -10.82 -8.85 -23.41
C GLY A 235 -10.59 -7.48 -22.77
N ASN A 236 -11.33 -7.22 -21.70
CA ASN A 236 -10.92 -6.44 -20.55
C ASN A 236 -11.75 -6.97 -19.38
N ASN A 237 -11.13 -7.69 -18.44
CA ASN A 237 -11.77 -7.98 -17.16
C ASN A 237 -11.98 -6.64 -16.44
N PRO A 238 -13.22 -6.17 -16.19
CA PRO A 238 -13.44 -4.89 -15.51
C PRO A 238 -13.18 -4.96 -14.00
N PHE A 239 -12.61 -6.07 -13.50
CA PHE A 239 -12.58 -6.44 -12.09
C PHE A 239 -11.17 -6.76 -11.57
N ASP A 240 -10.12 -6.58 -12.38
CA ASP A 240 -8.72 -6.70 -11.92
C ASP A 240 -8.26 -5.50 -11.06
N ASP A 241 -9.09 -4.46 -10.93
CA ASP A 241 -8.70 -3.17 -10.35
C ASP A 241 -9.64 -2.69 -9.22
N GLN A 242 -10.51 -3.57 -8.70
CA GLN A 242 -11.40 -3.19 -7.60
C GLN A 242 -10.69 -3.39 -6.28
N VAL A 243 -9.93 -2.36 -5.89
CA VAL A 243 -9.18 -2.29 -4.64
C VAL A 243 -10.12 -2.43 -3.44
N PHE A 244 -9.82 -3.39 -2.57
CA PHE A 244 -10.55 -3.59 -1.32
C PHE A 244 -9.97 -2.70 -0.23
N ASP A 245 -10.66 -1.60 0.07
CA ASP A 245 -10.24 -0.68 1.11
C ASP A 245 -10.74 -1.15 2.50
N LEU A 246 -9.78 -1.49 3.37
CA LEU A 246 -10.06 -2.00 4.72
C LEU A 246 -10.55 -0.93 5.70
N VAL A 247 -10.39 0.34 5.32
CA VAL A 247 -10.82 1.53 6.07
C VAL A 247 -11.53 2.46 5.10
N ARG A 248 -12.62 3.09 5.53
CA ARG A 248 -13.31 4.10 4.72
C ARG A 248 -12.36 5.26 4.40
N GLN A 249 -12.29 5.67 3.12
CA GLN A 249 -11.37 6.72 2.66
C GLN A 249 -11.51 8.04 3.46
N GLU A 250 -12.72 8.33 3.94
CA GLU A 250 -13.06 9.48 4.79
C GLU A 250 -12.15 9.60 6.03
N ALA A 251 -11.79 8.47 6.66
CA ALA A 251 -10.96 8.47 7.87
C ALA A 251 -9.45 8.46 7.58
N VAL A 252 -9.04 8.17 6.35
CA VAL A 252 -7.61 8.02 6.02
C VAL A 252 -6.85 9.34 6.18
N ASP A 253 -7.49 10.45 5.82
CA ASP A 253 -6.87 11.78 5.95
C ASP A 253 -6.71 12.20 7.41
N GLU A 254 -7.69 11.87 8.26
CA GLU A 254 -7.62 12.11 9.71
C GLU A 254 -6.56 11.23 10.37
N LEU A 255 -6.54 9.93 10.05
CA LEU A 255 -5.51 9.00 10.54
C LEU A 255 -4.10 9.44 10.13
N ARG A 256 -3.93 9.90 8.89
CA ARG A 256 -2.65 10.48 8.42
C ARG A 256 -2.27 11.73 9.21
N ALA A 257 -3.22 12.65 9.43
CA ALA A 257 -2.97 13.87 10.18
C ALA A 257 -2.54 13.61 11.62
N ILE A 258 -3.07 12.55 12.25
CA ILE A 258 -2.65 12.07 13.57
C ILE A 258 -1.23 11.48 13.48
N ALA A 259 -1.00 10.54 12.55
CA ALA A 259 0.28 9.86 12.39
C ALA A 259 1.43 10.84 12.15
N ASP A 260 1.25 11.83 11.26
CA ASP A 260 2.26 12.85 10.96
C ASP A 260 2.68 13.64 12.22
N ARG A 261 1.72 13.94 13.10
CA ARG A 261 1.97 14.66 14.37
C ARG A 261 2.69 13.80 15.38
N MET A 262 2.28 12.53 15.51
CA MET A 262 2.95 11.58 16.41
C MET A 262 4.40 11.34 16.00
N VAL A 263 4.66 11.16 14.69
CA VAL A 263 6.03 11.00 14.18
C VAL A 263 6.86 12.25 14.44
N ARG A 264 6.32 13.44 14.17
CA ARG A 264 7.02 14.71 14.43
C ARG A 264 7.34 14.95 15.91
N ALA A 265 6.46 14.49 16.79
CA ALA A 265 6.66 14.56 18.24
C ALA A 265 7.64 13.50 18.79
N GLY A 266 8.08 12.54 17.96
CA GLY A 266 8.98 11.45 18.37
C GLY A 266 8.28 10.19 18.91
N TYR A 267 6.96 10.06 18.70
CA TYR A 267 6.11 8.96 19.19
C TYR A 267 5.83 7.90 18.12
N ALA A 268 6.80 7.65 17.23
CA ALA A 268 6.65 6.69 16.14
C ALA A 268 6.47 5.24 16.64
N SER A 269 7.10 4.87 17.76
CA SER A 269 6.98 3.54 18.37
C SER A 269 5.58 3.30 18.94
N GLU A 270 5.03 4.29 19.64
CA GLU A 270 3.69 4.25 20.22
C GLU A 270 2.64 4.18 19.11
N LEU A 271 2.79 5.00 18.06
CA LEU A 271 1.99 4.94 16.84
C LEU A 271 2.01 3.53 16.22
N ALA A 272 3.21 2.95 16.04
CA ALA A 272 3.37 1.60 15.49
C ALA A 272 2.63 0.56 16.34
N GLN A 273 2.77 0.63 17.67
CA GLN A 273 2.12 -0.29 18.60
C GLN A 273 0.61 -0.24 18.50
N VAL A 274 0.01 0.95 18.54
CA VAL A 274 -1.45 1.11 18.45
C VAL A 274 -1.96 0.67 17.09
N TYR A 275 -1.32 1.13 16.01
CA TYR A 275 -1.68 0.75 14.64
C TYR A 275 -1.64 -0.77 14.46
N CYS A 276 -0.50 -1.40 14.75
CA CYS A 276 -0.31 -2.84 14.54
C CYS A 276 -1.17 -3.71 15.46
N ALA A 277 -1.52 -3.26 16.66
CA ALA A 277 -2.45 -3.98 17.53
C ALA A 277 -3.83 -4.07 16.86
N ILE A 278 -4.40 -2.94 16.45
CA ILE A 278 -5.75 -2.88 15.89
C ILE A 278 -5.81 -3.60 14.54
N ARG A 279 -4.85 -3.32 13.64
CA ARG A 279 -4.84 -3.93 12.31
C ARG A 279 -4.71 -5.45 12.38
N ARG A 280 -3.88 -5.97 13.29
CA ARG A 280 -3.73 -7.41 13.50
C ARG A 280 -5.02 -8.06 13.98
N ASP A 281 -5.74 -7.45 14.92
CA ASP A 281 -7.01 -7.97 15.41
C ASP A 281 -8.06 -8.01 14.28
N LEU A 282 -8.17 -6.93 13.51
CA LEU A 282 -9.06 -6.87 12.34
C LEU A 282 -8.68 -7.90 11.27
N LEU A 283 -7.39 -8.06 10.98
CA LEU A 283 -6.91 -9.05 10.02
C LEU A 283 -7.17 -10.50 10.51
N ASP A 284 -7.04 -10.78 11.80
CA ASP A 284 -7.37 -12.09 12.36
C ASP A 284 -8.87 -12.40 12.22
N GLU A 285 -9.74 -11.43 12.47
CA GLU A 285 -11.17 -11.55 12.20
C GLU A 285 -11.45 -11.85 10.72
N CYS A 286 -10.73 -11.20 9.79
CA CYS A 286 -10.82 -11.50 8.35
C CYS A 286 -10.50 -12.97 8.05
N LEU A 287 -9.39 -13.49 8.62
CA LEU A 287 -8.95 -14.87 8.39
C LEU A 287 -9.98 -15.88 8.87
N ASN A 288 -10.54 -15.62 10.06
CA ASN A 288 -11.60 -16.45 10.64
C ASN A 288 -12.84 -16.48 9.73
N VAL A 289 -13.24 -15.33 9.17
CA VAL A 289 -14.36 -15.24 8.21
C VAL A 289 -14.07 -15.99 6.91
N LEU A 290 -12.84 -15.91 6.40
CA LEU A 290 -12.41 -16.62 5.19
C LEU A 290 -12.23 -18.14 5.41
N GLY A 291 -12.27 -18.59 6.66
CA GLY A 291 -12.05 -20.00 7.01
C GLY A 291 -10.60 -20.44 6.88
N VAL A 292 -9.66 -19.49 6.95
CA VAL A 292 -8.22 -19.77 7.08
C VAL A 292 -7.96 -20.02 8.56
N GLU A 293 -8.24 -21.24 9.00
CA GLU A 293 -8.19 -21.58 10.42
C GLU A 293 -6.79 -21.92 10.90
N ARG A 294 -6.52 -21.60 12.18
CA ARG A 294 -5.35 -22.08 12.90
C ARG A 294 -5.55 -23.54 13.27
N LEU A 295 -4.84 -24.44 12.58
CA LEU A 295 -4.79 -25.84 12.96
C LEU A 295 -3.35 -26.29 13.21
N SER A 296 -3.17 -27.00 14.31
CA SER A 296 -1.94 -27.72 14.59
C SER A 296 -1.83 -28.98 13.73
N ILE A 297 -0.59 -29.48 13.58
CA ILE A 297 -0.28 -30.77 12.93
C ILE A 297 -1.15 -31.89 13.52
N ASP A 298 -1.25 -31.87 14.84
CA ASP A 298 -1.97 -32.81 15.68
C ASP A 298 -3.49 -32.81 15.42
N GLU A 299 -4.08 -31.64 15.17
CA GLU A 299 -5.49 -31.51 14.80
C GLU A 299 -5.73 -31.98 13.37
N VAL A 300 -4.89 -31.55 12.42
CA VAL A 300 -4.99 -31.96 10.99
C VAL A 300 -4.94 -33.48 10.83
N GLN A 301 -4.17 -34.19 11.66
CA GLN A 301 -4.09 -35.66 11.62
C GLN A 301 -5.32 -36.35 12.22
N ARG A 302 -6.04 -35.71 13.15
CA ARG A 302 -7.21 -36.28 13.85
C ARG A 302 -8.53 -35.96 13.16
N VAL A 303 -8.59 -34.89 12.37
CA VAL A 303 -9.80 -34.48 11.66
C VAL A 303 -10.17 -35.50 10.58
N GLU A 304 -11.46 -35.86 10.53
CA GLU A 304 -12.00 -36.73 9.49
C GLU A 304 -11.81 -36.12 8.10
N TRP A 305 -11.52 -36.96 7.10
CA TRP A 305 -11.22 -36.51 5.74
C TRP A 305 -12.24 -35.54 5.15
N LYS A 306 -13.55 -35.80 5.32
CA LYS A 306 -14.61 -34.92 4.79
C LYS A 306 -14.43 -33.47 5.29
N HIS A 307 -14.22 -33.31 6.59
CA HIS A 307 -14.03 -32.00 7.22
C HIS A 307 -12.68 -31.38 6.85
N LEU A 308 -11.61 -32.18 6.77
CA LEU A 308 -10.30 -31.69 6.36
C LEU A 308 -10.32 -31.18 4.90
N ASN A 309 -10.96 -31.92 4.00
CA ASN A 309 -11.13 -31.53 2.60
C ASN A 309 -11.85 -30.19 2.47
N ASP A 310 -12.88 -29.93 3.27
CA ASP A 310 -13.59 -28.64 3.25
C ASP A 310 -12.70 -27.50 3.80
N LYS A 311 -11.89 -27.75 4.83
CA LYS A 311 -10.90 -26.78 5.33
C LYS A 311 -9.81 -26.51 4.31
N MET A 312 -9.31 -27.53 3.61
CA MET A 312 -8.32 -27.36 2.54
C MET A 312 -8.88 -26.51 1.38
N LYS A 313 -10.14 -26.74 0.98
CA LYS A 313 -10.80 -25.90 -0.05
C LYS A 313 -10.93 -24.44 0.40
N LYS A 314 -11.36 -24.21 1.64
CA LYS A 314 -11.45 -22.84 2.21
C LYS A 314 -10.08 -22.19 2.27
N TRP A 315 -9.05 -22.92 2.68
CA TRP A 315 -7.68 -22.42 2.70
C TRP A 315 -7.18 -22.04 1.30
N VAL A 316 -7.42 -22.88 0.28
CA VAL A 316 -7.04 -22.59 -1.12
C VAL A 316 -7.63 -21.27 -1.60
N HIS A 317 -8.91 -21.03 -1.34
CA HIS A 317 -9.57 -19.77 -1.71
C HIS A 317 -9.15 -18.59 -0.82
N GLY A 318 -9.02 -18.86 0.48
CA GLY A 318 -8.66 -17.90 1.50
C GLY A 318 -7.27 -17.32 1.28
N VAL A 319 -6.27 -18.15 0.98
CA VAL A 319 -4.89 -17.69 0.71
C VAL A 319 -4.83 -16.68 -0.43
N LYS A 320 -5.49 -16.99 -1.55
CA LYS A 320 -5.56 -16.07 -2.71
C LYS A 320 -6.20 -14.74 -2.33
N THR A 321 -7.30 -14.81 -1.58
CA THR A 321 -8.00 -13.62 -1.09
C THR A 321 -7.14 -12.80 -0.13
N VAL A 322 -6.50 -13.46 0.83
CA VAL A 322 -5.66 -12.81 1.85
C VAL A 322 -4.56 -12.04 1.15
N VAL A 323 -3.81 -12.67 0.24
CA VAL A 323 -2.69 -12.00 -0.43
C VAL A 323 -3.19 -10.87 -1.34
N ARG A 324 -4.12 -11.17 -2.25
CA ARG A 324 -4.54 -10.21 -3.30
C ARG A 324 -5.34 -9.04 -2.77
N SER A 325 -6.12 -9.27 -1.72
CA SER A 325 -7.08 -8.29 -1.22
C SER A 325 -6.65 -7.72 0.13
N LEU A 326 -6.43 -8.57 1.13
CA LEU A 326 -6.19 -8.09 2.50
C LEU A 326 -4.79 -7.51 2.65
N LEU A 327 -3.75 -8.22 2.21
CA LEU A 327 -2.38 -7.74 2.33
C LEU A 327 -2.11 -6.55 1.40
N THR A 328 -2.63 -6.58 0.18
CA THR A 328 -2.58 -5.40 -0.71
C THR A 328 -3.31 -4.20 -0.12
N GLY A 329 -4.50 -4.38 0.44
CA GLY A 329 -5.25 -3.33 1.11
C GLY A 329 -4.53 -2.77 2.34
N GLU A 330 -3.91 -3.65 3.13
CA GLU A 330 -3.11 -3.24 4.29
C GLU A 330 -1.86 -2.46 3.86
N ARG A 331 -1.15 -2.93 2.82
CA ARG A 331 0.01 -2.22 2.27
C ARG A 331 -0.37 -0.80 1.86
N ARG A 332 -1.45 -0.67 1.09
CA ARG A 332 -1.97 0.63 0.65
C ARG A 332 -2.42 1.51 1.83
N LEU A 333 -2.94 0.93 2.91
CA LEU A 333 -3.30 1.68 4.10
C LEU A 333 -2.05 2.20 4.84
N CYS A 334 -1.04 1.35 5.03
CA CYS A 334 0.26 1.76 5.57
C CYS A 334 0.87 2.88 4.73
N ASP A 335 0.88 2.74 3.39
CA ASP A 335 1.41 3.75 2.47
C ASP A 335 0.67 5.10 2.59
N GLN A 336 -0.64 5.08 2.86
CA GLN A 336 -1.43 6.29 2.99
C GLN A 336 -1.34 6.93 4.38
N VAL A 337 -1.41 6.15 5.45
CA VAL A 337 -1.49 6.67 6.84
C VAL A 337 -0.11 6.96 7.41
N LEU A 338 0.89 6.14 7.09
CA LEU A 338 2.24 6.21 7.67
C LEU A 338 3.26 6.85 6.71
N ALA A 339 2.79 7.73 5.83
CA ALA A 339 3.60 8.39 4.81
C ALA A 339 4.75 9.25 5.39
N ALA A 340 4.69 9.61 6.67
CA ALA A 340 5.72 10.37 7.36
C ALA A 340 7.06 9.62 7.51
N SER A 341 7.08 8.29 7.48
CA SER A 341 8.30 7.50 7.65
C SER A 341 8.24 6.19 6.86
N ASP A 342 9.18 6.03 5.92
CA ASP A 342 9.32 4.80 5.11
C ASP A 342 9.61 3.58 6.00
N GLU A 343 10.46 3.74 7.01
CA GLU A 343 10.80 2.67 7.97
C GLU A 343 9.58 2.22 8.76
N LEU A 344 8.79 3.18 9.26
CA LEU A 344 7.59 2.92 10.04
C LEU A 344 6.52 2.19 9.21
N ARG A 345 6.37 2.60 7.94
CA ARG A 345 5.43 2.00 6.99
C ARG A 345 5.74 0.53 6.76
N ASP A 346 7.01 0.21 6.50
CA ASP A 346 7.43 -1.18 6.25
C ASP A 346 7.37 -2.02 7.53
N GLU A 347 7.79 -1.47 8.68
CA GLU A 347 7.67 -2.13 9.99
C GLU A 347 6.22 -2.46 10.32
N CYS A 348 5.31 -1.49 10.19
CA CYS A 348 3.90 -1.68 10.52
C CYS A 348 3.22 -2.67 9.59
N PHE A 349 3.55 -2.67 8.30
CA PHE A 349 3.04 -3.65 7.35
C PHE A 349 3.48 -5.07 7.72
N VAL A 350 4.78 -5.27 8.01
CA VAL A 350 5.30 -6.59 8.40
C VAL A 350 4.66 -7.06 9.70
N GLU A 351 4.62 -6.22 10.75
CA GLU A 351 4.12 -6.64 12.06
C GLU A 351 2.61 -6.85 12.10
N SER A 352 1.82 -6.06 11.36
CA SER A 352 0.36 -6.27 11.26
C SER A 352 -0.01 -7.54 10.49
N THR A 353 0.73 -7.89 9.44
CA THR A 353 0.41 -9.01 8.54
C THR A 353 1.06 -10.35 8.92
N LYS A 354 2.06 -10.32 9.82
CA LYS A 354 2.76 -11.50 10.36
C LYS A 354 1.83 -12.61 10.84
N GLY A 355 0.71 -12.23 11.47
CA GLY A 355 -0.34 -13.16 11.90
C GLY A 355 -0.90 -13.96 10.73
N CYS A 356 -1.29 -13.29 9.64
CA CYS A 356 -1.83 -13.91 8.44
C CYS A 356 -0.87 -14.91 7.81
N ILE A 357 0.39 -14.48 7.60
CA ILE A 357 1.43 -15.31 6.99
C ILE A 357 1.68 -16.57 7.82
N MET A 358 1.80 -16.40 9.14
CA MET A 358 2.03 -17.52 10.04
C MET A 358 0.87 -18.54 10.00
N GLN A 359 -0.38 -18.10 9.88
CA GLN A 359 -1.52 -18.99 9.78
C GLN A 359 -1.54 -19.78 8.46
N ILE A 360 -1.28 -19.09 7.34
CA ILE A 360 -1.15 -19.71 6.01
C ILE A 360 -0.07 -20.79 6.05
N ARG A 361 1.12 -20.44 6.55
CA ARG A 361 2.28 -21.32 6.70
C ARG A 361 1.96 -22.54 7.56
N ASN A 362 1.42 -22.33 8.76
CA ASN A 362 1.17 -23.41 9.72
C ASN A 362 0.20 -24.46 9.19
N PHE A 363 -0.88 -24.03 8.51
CA PHE A 363 -1.83 -24.97 7.92
C PHE A 363 -1.21 -25.74 6.74
N GLY A 364 -0.46 -25.06 5.86
CA GLY A 364 0.26 -25.71 4.77
C GLY A 364 1.25 -26.78 5.25
N ASP A 365 2.03 -26.46 6.30
CA ASP A 365 2.97 -27.39 6.92
C ASP A 365 2.27 -28.58 7.57
N ALA A 366 1.19 -28.34 8.30
CA ALA A 366 0.40 -29.40 8.93
C ALA A 366 -0.16 -30.39 7.92
N VAL A 367 -0.63 -29.90 6.77
CA VAL A 367 -1.10 -30.74 5.66
C VAL A 367 0.07 -31.49 5.00
N ALA A 368 1.21 -30.85 4.76
CA ALA A 368 2.36 -31.47 4.12
C ALA A 368 2.93 -32.67 4.91
N VAL A 369 2.82 -32.64 6.23
CA VAL A 369 3.26 -33.71 7.15
C VAL A 369 2.15 -34.76 7.39
N CYS A 370 0.93 -34.53 6.88
CA CYS A 370 -0.20 -35.43 7.09
C CYS A 370 0.02 -36.81 6.43
N THR A 371 -0.73 -37.81 6.89
CA THR A 371 -0.68 -39.18 6.36
C THR A 371 -0.96 -39.20 4.86
N ARG A 372 0.03 -39.70 4.11
CA ARG A 372 -0.04 -39.85 2.66
C ARG A 372 -1.14 -40.82 2.29
N SER A 373 -2.06 -40.36 1.45
CA SER A 373 -3.16 -41.18 0.92
C SER A 373 -3.57 -40.62 -0.44
N PRO A 374 -3.87 -41.49 -1.43
CA PRO A 374 -4.18 -41.06 -2.79
C PRO A 374 -5.44 -40.17 -2.84
N GLU A 375 -6.38 -40.35 -1.91
CA GLU A 375 -7.59 -39.53 -1.79
C GLU A 375 -7.30 -38.04 -1.53
N LYS A 376 -6.18 -37.73 -0.86
CA LYS A 376 -5.79 -36.36 -0.52
C LYS A 376 -5.01 -35.67 -1.63
N LEU A 377 -4.54 -36.42 -2.63
CA LEU A 377 -3.56 -35.97 -3.61
C LEU A 377 -4.02 -34.72 -4.38
N SER A 378 -5.26 -34.73 -4.88
CA SER A 378 -5.82 -33.60 -5.62
C SER A 378 -5.87 -32.34 -4.76
N ARG A 379 -6.25 -32.45 -3.48
CA ARG A 379 -6.35 -31.30 -2.59
C ARG A 379 -4.99 -30.74 -2.17
N ILE A 380 -3.99 -31.59 -1.97
CA ILE A 380 -2.62 -31.13 -1.70
C ILE A 380 -2.07 -30.41 -2.94
N LEU A 381 -2.41 -30.88 -4.14
CA LEU A 381 -2.03 -30.20 -5.39
C LEU A 381 -2.72 -28.84 -5.52
N ASP A 382 -4.02 -28.75 -5.24
CA ASP A 382 -4.74 -27.46 -5.22
C ASP A 382 -4.07 -26.45 -4.27
N MET A 383 -3.62 -26.91 -3.09
CA MET A 383 -2.90 -26.08 -2.13
C MET A 383 -1.52 -25.65 -2.63
N TYR A 384 -0.78 -26.56 -3.27
CA TYR A 384 0.50 -26.27 -3.90
C TYR A 384 0.35 -25.19 -4.98
N GLU A 385 -0.62 -25.36 -5.88
CA GLU A 385 -0.88 -24.41 -6.96
C GLU A 385 -1.29 -23.04 -6.42
N ALA A 386 -2.19 -22.99 -5.44
CA ALA A 386 -2.61 -21.74 -4.83
C ALA A 386 -1.45 -21.00 -4.15
N LEU A 387 -0.57 -21.71 -3.45
CA LEU A 387 0.58 -21.11 -2.81
C LEU A 387 1.62 -20.62 -3.83
N ALA A 388 1.89 -21.42 -4.88
CA ALA A 388 2.79 -21.03 -5.96
C ALA A 388 2.31 -19.79 -6.72
N GLU A 389 0.99 -19.62 -6.84
CA GLU A 389 0.36 -18.47 -7.50
C GLU A 389 0.53 -17.17 -6.70
N VAL A 390 0.47 -17.22 -5.36
CA VAL A 390 0.52 -16.01 -4.51
C VAL A 390 1.94 -15.61 -4.08
N ILE A 391 2.92 -16.51 -4.12
CA ILE A 391 4.31 -16.19 -3.74
C ILE A 391 4.89 -15.01 -4.56
N PRO A 392 4.73 -14.95 -5.89
CA PRO A 392 5.17 -13.79 -6.67
C PRO A 392 4.50 -12.48 -6.24
N GLU A 393 3.21 -12.51 -5.94
CA GLU A 393 2.46 -11.33 -5.48
C GLU A 393 2.96 -10.86 -4.10
N LEU A 394 3.25 -11.80 -3.19
CA LEU A 394 3.87 -11.47 -1.91
C LEU A 394 5.25 -10.82 -2.07
N LYS A 395 6.05 -11.25 -3.06
CA LYS A 395 7.35 -10.61 -3.34
C LYS A 395 7.22 -9.14 -3.76
N GLU A 396 6.08 -8.75 -4.32
CA GLU A 396 5.81 -7.36 -4.70
C GLU A 396 5.35 -6.51 -3.50
N LEU A 397 4.75 -7.12 -2.48
CA LEU A 397 4.24 -6.43 -1.28
C LEU A 397 5.31 -6.20 -0.21
N PHE A 398 6.30 -7.09 -0.11
CA PHE A 398 7.34 -7.02 0.91
C PHE A 398 8.65 -6.43 0.35
N PHE A 399 9.22 -5.47 1.07
CA PHE A 399 10.51 -4.87 0.74
C PHE A 399 11.60 -5.26 1.75
N GLY A 400 12.84 -5.36 1.28
CA GLY A 400 14.01 -5.60 2.13
C GLY A 400 14.10 -7.00 2.74
N SER A 401 14.97 -7.16 3.74
CA SER A 401 15.34 -8.47 4.30
C SER A 401 14.21 -9.20 5.02
N TYR A 402 13.22 -8.47 5.57
CA TYR A 402 12.06 -9.08 6.21
C TYR A 402 11.14 -9.79 5.20
N GLY A 403 11.07 -9.27 3.98
CA GLY A 403 10.38 -9.93 2.87
C GLY A 403 11.04 -11.23 2.49
N ASP A 404 12.37 -11.24 2.39
CA ASP A 404 13.14 -12.42 1.99
C ASP A 404 12.89 -13.61 2.93
N ASP A 405 12.86 -13.39 4.25
CA ASP A 405 12.59 -14.43 5.24
C ASP A 405 11.17 -15.00 5.10
N VAL A 406 10.16 -14.13 4.96
CA VAL A 406 8.75 -14.52 4.76
C VAL A 406 8.57 -15.36 3.51
N ILE A 407 9.17 -14.92 2.42
CA ILE A 407 9.10 -15.59 1.13
C ILE A 407 9.82 -16.94 1.18
N HIS A 408 11.02 -16.98 1.76
CA HIS A 408 11.78 -18.22 1.92
C HIS A 408 10.99 -19.27 2.73
N ASP A 409 10.35 -18.84 3.81
CA ASP A 409 9.52 -19.70 4.64
C ASP A 409 8.34 -20.30 3.85
N LEU A 410 7.67 -19.49 3.03
CA LEU A 410 6.54 -19.95 2.20
C LEU A 410 7.00 -20.83 1.03
N GLU A 411 8.15 -20.54 0.42
CA GLU A 411 8.78 -21.42 -0.56
C GLU A 411 9.11 -22.79 0.07
N GLY A 412 9.58 -22.81 1.32
CA GLY A 412 9.79 -24.06 2.08
C GLY A 412 8.49 -24.84 2.36
N VAL A 413 7.36 -24.17 2.59
CA VAL A 413 6.04 -24.83 2.66
C VAL A 413 5.66 -25.42 1.30
N LEU A 414 5.86 -24.67 0.22
CA LEU A 414 5.56 -25.09 -1.15
C LEU A 414 6.37 -26.34 -1.54
N GLU A 415 7.67 -26.37 -1.22
CA GLU A 415 8.54 -27.53 -1.44
C GLU A 415 8.01 -28.77 -0.69
N ARG A 416 7.64 -28.61 0.59
CA ARG A 416 7.11 -29.70 1.41
C ARG A 416 5.77 -30.22 0.89
N LEU A 417 4.88 -29.35 0.42
CA LEU A 417 3.65 -29.76 -0.26
C LEU A 417 3.98 -30.54 -1.55
N GLY A 418 4.94 -30.07 -2.35
CA GLY A 418 5.40 -30.77 -3.55
C GLY A 418 5.97 -32.16 -3.25
N ASP A 419 6.73 -32.30 -2.17
CA ASP A 419 7.26 -33.60 -1.72
C ASP A 419 6.17 -34.52 -1.16
N ALA A 420 5.13 -33.96 -0.52
CA ALA A 420 3.95 -34.71 -0.13
C ALA A 420 3.20 -35.29 -1.35
N VAL A 421 3.06 -34.51 -2.42
CA VAL A 421 2.49 -34.96 -3.71
C VAL A 421 3.33 -36.07 -4.32
N LYS A 422 4.64 -35.86 -4.50
CA LYS A 422 5.57 -36.88 -5.04
C LYS A 422 5.54 -38.17 -4.21
N GLY A 423 5.59 -38.05 -2.89
CA GLY A 423 5.57 -39.20 -1.97
C GLY A 423 4.25 -39.98 -2.05
N THR A 424 3.12 -39.29 -2.18
CA THR A 424 1.80 -39.92 -2.32
C THR A 424 1.66 -40.67 -3.64
N LEU A 425 2.14 -40.08 -4.75
CA LEU A 425 2.18 -40.73 -6.07
C LEU A 425 3.07 -41.98 -6.08
N LEU A 426 4.25 -41.92 -5.45
CA LEU A 426 5.15 -43.06 -5.33
C LEU A 426 4.51 -44.20 -4.54
N GLU A 427 3.84 -43.90 -3.43
CA GLU A 427 3.17 -44.91 -2.62
C GLU A 427 1.98 -45.54 -3.36
N PHE A 428 1.18 -44.72 -4.05
CA PHE A 428 0.11 -45.21 -4.90
C PHE A 428 0.63 -46.13 -6.02
N GLY A 429 1.73 -45.76 -6.67
CA GLY A 429 2.39 -46.59 -7.68
C GLY A 429 2.85 -47.95 -7.13
N LYS A 430 3.40 -47.99 -5.91
CA LYS A 430 3.77 -49.27 -5.25
C LYS A 430 2.56 -50.14 -4.97
N VAL A 431 1.45 -49.56 -4.49
CA VAL A 431 0.20 -50.30 -4.24
C VAL A 431 -0.32 -50.93 -5.53
N LEU A 432 -0.34 -50.19 -6.64
CA LEU A 432 -0.73 -50.71 -7.95
C LEU A 432 0.18 -51.84 -8.46
N GLN A 433 1.49 -51.74 -8.23
CA GLN A 433 2.44 -52.81 -8.59
C GLN A 433 2.21 -54.08 -7.75
N GLN A 434 1.91 -53.93 -6.47
CA GLN A 434 1.60 -55.06 -5.59
C GLN A 434 0.27 -55.74 -5.94
N GLU A 435 -0.75 -54.97 -6.33
CA GLU A 435 -2.04 -55.54 -6.77
C GLU A 435 -1.96 -56.21 -8.14
N SER A 436 -1.24 -55.62 -9.09
CA SER A 436 -1.03 -56.23 -10.42
C SER A 436 -0.20 -57.52 -10.34
N SER A 437 0.77 -57.61 -9.43
CA SER A 437 1.50 -58.84 -9.13
C SER A 437 0.65 -59.94 -8.50
N ARG A 438 -0.53 -59.64 -7.95
CA ARG A 438 -1.49 -60.64 -7.41
C ARG A 438 -2.49 -61.14 -8.45
N ARG A 439 -2.54 -60.55 -9.65
CA ARG A 439 -3.24 -61.11 -10.81
C ARG A 439 -2.29 -61.82 -11.78
N PRO A 440 -1.72 -62.96 -11.39
CA PRO A 440 -1.50 -64.04 -12.35
C PRO A 440 -2.13 -65.37 -11.87
N MET A 441 -2.78 -66.05 -12.81
CA MET A 441 -3.41 -67.38 -12.75
C MET A 441 -4.87 -67.49 -12.26
N MET A 442 -5.79 -67.23 -13.19
CA MET A 442 -6.75 -68.27 -13.60
C MET A 442 -6.82 -68.31 -15.14
N ALA A 443 -5.69 -68.69 -15.77
CA ALA A 443 -5.80 -69.40 -17.04
C ALA A 443 -6.33 -70.79 -16.66
N VAL A 444 -7.64 -70.96 -16.82
CA VAL A 444 -8.31 -72.25 -16.69
C VAL A 444 -7.61 -73.22 -17.64
N VAL A 445 -6.87 -74.15 -17.06
CA VAL A 445 -6.47 -75.39 -17.72
C VAL A 445 -7.77 -76.12 -18.05
N LEU A 446 -8.22 -75.99 -19.30
CA LEU A 446 -9.16 -76.94 -19.90
C LEU A 446 -8.31 -78.02 -20.57
N GLU A 447 -7.89 -78.99 -19.77
CA GLU A 447 -7.82 -80.37 -20.27
C GLU A 447 -9.25 -80.90 -20.28
N MET A 448 -9.78 -81.18 -21.48
CA MET A 448 -10.42 -82.43 -21.89
C MET A 448 -10.94 -82.32 -23.33
#